data_AF-A0A8T0R8M0-F1
#
_entry.id   AF-A0A8T0R8M0-F1
#
_cell.length_a   1.000
_cell.length_b   1.000
_cell.length_c   1.000
_cell.angle_alpha   90.00
_cell.angle_beta   90.00
_cell.angle_gamma   90.00
#
_symmetry.space_group_name_H-M   'P 1'
#
loop_
_entity.id
_entity.type
_entity.pdbx_description
1 polymer ?
#
loop_
_entity_poly.entity_id
_entity_poly.type
_entity_poly.pdbx_seq_one_letter_code
_entity_poly.pdbx_strand_id
1 'polypeptide(L)'
;MLNKGDVFVFPQSLIHFQFNPSYDKPAVAIAALNSQNPGAITIANAVFGSHPPIADDVLAKAFQVDKKVVDWLQAQFWENNHN
;
A
#
# COMPACT_ATOMS: atom_id res chain seq x y z
N MET A 1 -4.42 -18.34 -2.79
CA MET A 1 -3.03 -18.82 -2.86
C MET A 1 -2.63 -18.83 -4.32
N LEU A 2 -1.53 -18.18 -4.70
CA LEU A 2 -0.96 -18.28 -6.05
C LEU A 2 0.28 -19.16 -6.00
N ASN A 3 0.44 -20.06 -6.97
CA ASN A 3 1.58 -20.96 -7.11
C ASN A 3 2.41 -20.59 -8.34
N LYS A 4 3.60 -21.20 -8.47
CA LYS A 4 4.44 -21.01 -9.65
C LYS A 4 3.69 -21.40 -10.93
N GLY A 5 3.55 -20.45 -11.84
CA GLY A 5 2.85 -20.62 -13.11
C GLY A 5 1.40 -20.13 -13.11
N ASP A 6 0.82 -19.87 -11.94
CA ASP A 6 -0.50 -19.26 -11.85
C ASP A 6 -0.46 -17.79 -12.28
N VAL A 7 -1.56 -17.33 -12.89
CA VAL A 7 -1.74 -15.95 -13.32
C VAL A 7 -2.94 -15.36 -12.60
N PHE A 8 -2.84 -14.09 -12.24
CA PHE A 8 -3.92 -13.32 -11.64
C PHE A 8 -4.03 -11.95 -12.31
N VAL A 9 -5.24 -11.41 -12.40
CA VAL A 9 -5.52 -10.08 -12.94
C VAL A 9 -6.25 -9.27 -11.89
N PHE A 10 -5.75 -8.07 -11.61
CA PHE A 10 -6.50 -7.06 -10.88
C PHE A 10 -7.04 -6.02 -11.87
N PRO A 11 -8.35 -5.73 -11.85
CA PRO A 11 -8.91 -4.62 -12.60
C PRO A 11 -8.29 -3.27 -12.20
N GLN A 12 -8.26 -2.32 -13.14
CA GLN A 12 -7.77 -0.97 -12.89
C GLN A 12 -8.56 -0.32 -11.74
N SER A 13 -7.84 0.43 -10.89
CA SER A 13 -8.37 1.16 -9.73
C SER A 13 -8.88 0.31 -8.56
N LEU A 14 -8.77 -1.03 -8.62
CA LEU A 14 -9.05 -1.87 -7.46
C LEU A 14 -7.84 -2.01 -6.54
N ILE A 15 -8.10 -1.90 -5.24
CA ILE A 15 -7.11 -2.16 -4.19
C ILE A 15 -6.74 -3.65 -4.25
N HIS A 16 -5.44 -3.92 -4.26
CA HIS A 16 -4.88 -5.26 -4.24
C HIS A 16 -3.57 -5.26 -3.42
N PHE A 17 -3.16 -6.44 -2.96
CA PHE A 17 -1.92 -6.62 -2.20
C PHE A 17 -1.31 -8.00 -2.47
N GLN A 18 -0.02 -8.15 -2.21
CA GLN A 18 0.68 -9.43 -2.24
C GLN A 18 1.32 -9.67 -0.87
N PHE A 19 1.24 -10.90 -0.38
CA PHE A 19 1.83 -11.32 0.90
C PHE A 19 2.46 -12.69 0.74
N ASN A 20 3.73 -12.83 1.14
CA ASN A 20 4.40 -14.13 1.22
C ASN A 20 4.29 -14.67 2.65
N PRO A 21 3.52 -15.74 2.90
CA PRO A 21 3.37 -16.32 4.24
C PRO A 21 4.59 -17.16 4.68
N SER A 22 5.52 -17.49 3.77
CA SER A 22 6.69 -18.31 4.08
C SER A 22 7.92 -17.44 4.35
N TYR A 23 8.33 -17.37 5.62
CA TYR A 23 9.46 -16.54 6.05
C TYR A 23 10.82 -17.03 5.53
N ASP A 24 10.96 -18.33 5.24
CA ASP A 24 12.20 -19.00 4.84
C ASP A 24 12.30 -19.24 3.33
N LYS A 25 11.24 -18.94 2.57
CA LYS A 25 11.15 -19.24 1.13
C LYS A 25 10.85 -17.97 0.34
N PRO A 26 11.86 -17.39 -0.34
CA PRO A 26 11.65 -16.25 -1.22
C PRO A 26 10.66 -16.58 -2.35
N ALA A 27 9.78 -15.62 -2.64
CA ALA A 27 8.84 -15.69 -3.76
C ALA A 27 9.03 -14.46 -4.65
N VAL A 28 8.88 -14.64 -5.96
CA VAL A 28 8.99 -13.58 -6.96
C VAL A 28 7.77 -13.65 -7.87
N ALA A 29 7.20 -12.48 -8.17
CA ALA A 29 6.15 -12.31 -9.16
C ALA A 29 6.61 -11.33 -10.24
N ILE A 30 6.17 -11.54 -11.48
CA ILE A 30 6.38 -10.63 -12.59
C ILE A 30 5.02 -10.02 -12.93
N ALA A 31 4.92 -8.69 -12.86
CA ALA A 31 3.72 -7.95 -13.19
C ALA A 31 3.91 -7.21 -14.52
N ALA A 32 2.86 -7.20 -15.34
CA ALA A 32 2.78 -6.41 -16.56
C ALA A 32 1.54 -5.52 -16.50
N LEU A 33 1.67 -4.28 -16.95
CA LEU A 33 0.59 -3.29 -16.97
C LEU A 33 0.38 -2.81 -18.40
N ASN A 34 -0.86 -2.46 -18.74
CA ASN A 34 -1.25 -2.02 -20.09
C ASN A 34 -1.06 -0.51 -20.33
N SER A 35 -0.29 0.18 -19.47
CA SER A 35 0.06 1.59 -19.61
C SER A 35 1.57 1.74 -19.47
N GLN A 36 2.16 2.62 -20.29
CA GLN A 36 3.57 3.03 -20.17
C GLN A 36 3.85 3.86 -18.90
N ASN A 37 2.80 4.44 -18.32
CA ASN A 37 2.86 5.18 -17.06
C ASN A 37 1.65 4.76 -16.21
N PRO A 38 1.68 3.55 -15.61
CA PRO A 38 0.54 3.05 -14.86
C PRO A 38 0.36 3.76 -13.51
N GLY A 39 1.43 4.37 -12.99
CA GLY A 39 1.50 4.89 -11.63
C GLY A 39 1.36 3.79 -10.57
N ALA A 40 1.55 4.17 -9.32
CA ALA A 40 1.25 3.34 -8.17
C ALA A 40 0.85 4.22 -6.99
N ILE A 41 -0.21 3.83 -6.28
CA ILE A 41 -0.64 4.49 -5.04
C ILE A 41 -0.54 3.45 -3.93
N THR A 42 0.50 3.53 -3.11
CA THR A 42 0.55 2.74 -1.87
C THR A 42 -0.30 3.43 -0.81
N ILE A 43 -1.36 2.74 -0.39
CA ILE A 43 -2.39 3.32 0.51
C ILE A 43 -1.79 3.85 1.80
N ALA A 44 -0.89 3.10 2.45
CA ALA A 44 -0.31 3.52 3.70
C ALA A 44 0.50 4.83 3.56
N ASN A 45 1.29 4.96 2.49
CA ASN A 45 2.01 6.19 2.19
C ASN A 45 1.06 7.34 1.81
N ALA A 46 0.05 7.08 0.99
CA ALA A 46 -0.92 8.11 0.58
C ALA A 46 -1.75 8.66 1.76
N VAL A 47 -2.06 7.82 2.75
CA VAL A 47 -2.90 8.19 3.89
C VAL A 47 -2.07 8.72 5.07
N PHE A 48 -0.98 8.05 5.44
CA PHE A 48 -0.20 8.36 6.65
C PHE A 48 1.19 8.94 6.37
N GLY A 49 1.71 8.84 5.14
CA GLY A 49 3.04 9.34 4.74
C GLY A 49 3.02 10.50 3.75
N SER A 50 1.85 11.11 3.52
CA SER A 50 1.69 12.18 2.54
C SER A 50 2.41 13.46 2.96
N HIS A 51 2.76 14.28 1.95
CA HIS A 51 3.38 15.59 2.17
C HIS A 51 2.61 16.69 1.43
N PRO A 52 1.99 17.65 2.14
CA PRO A 52 1.85 17.72 3.61
C PRO A 52 1.00 16.57 4.18
N PRO A 53 1.16 16.22 5.48
CA PRO A 53 0.34 15.18 6.12
C PRO A 53 -1.16 15.54 6.12
N ILE A 54 -2.02 14.53 6.00
CA ILE A 54 -3.46 14.69 6.24
C ILE A 54 -3.67 14.98 7.73
N ALA A 55 -4.54 15.95 8.04
CA ALA A 55 -4.79 16.36 9.41
C ALA A 55 -5.31 15.21 10.29
N ASP A 56 -4.79 15.11 11.51
CA ASP A 56 -5.02 13.95 12.38
C ASP A 56 -6.48 13.83 12.83
N ASP A 57 -7.19 14.94 12.91
CA ASP A 57 -8.63 14.96 13.22
C ASP A 57 -9.47 14.34 12.11
N VAL A 58 -9.08 14.54 10.84
CA VAL A 58 -9.72 13.89 9.68
C VAL A 58 -9.48 12.38 9.73
N LEU A 59 -8.22 11.95 9.94
CA LEU A 59 -7.88 10.53 9.97
C LEU A 59 -8.49 9.83 11.20
N ALA A 60 -8.42 10.44 12.38
CA ALA A 60 -9.02 9.91 13.61
C ALA A 60 -10.53 9.70 13.43
N LYS A 61 -11.22 10.66 12.81
CA LYS A 61 -12.65 10.55 12.53
C LYS A 61 -12.97 9.50 11.46
N ALA A 62 -12.18 9.44 10.39
CA ALA A 62 -12.41 8.50 9.29
C ALA A 62 -12.18 7.04 9.71
N PHE A 63 -11.13 6.79 10.50
CA PHE A 63 -10.77 5.45 10.97
C PHE A 63 -11.37 5.08 12.33
N GLN A 64 -12.04 6.02 13.00
CA GLN A 64 -12.67 5.83 14.32
C GLN A 64 -11.65 5.40 15.40
N VAL A 65 -10.49 6.04 15.41
CA VAL A 65 -9.39 5.79 16.35
C VAL A 65 -8.97 7.07 17.05
N ASP A 66 -8.24 6.93 18.16
CA ASP A 66 -7.64 8.09 18.84
C ASP A 66 -6.55 8.74 17.98
N LYS A 67 -6.37 10.05 18.14
CA LYS A 67 -5.28 10.80 17.48
C LYS A 67 -3.90 10.19 17.74
N LYS A 68 -3.66 9.66 18.94
CA LYS A 68 -2.39 8.98 19.27
C LYS A 68 -2.08 7.80 18.35
N VAL A 69 -3.10 7.09 17.86
CA VAL A 69 -2.92 6.00 16.88
C VAL A 69 -2.56 6.57 15.51
N VAL A 70 -3.18 7.69 15.12
CA VAL A 70 -2.84 8.41 13.89
C VAL A 70 -1.41 8.93 13.94
N ASP A 71 -1.02 9.61 15.01
CA ASP A 71 0.34 10.13 15.23
C ASP A 71 1.37 8.99 15.12
N TRP A 72 1.06 7.85 15.73
CA TRP A 72 1.90 6.66 15.66
C TRP A 72 2.03 6.12 14.23
N LEU A 73 0.92 6.04 13.48
CA LEU A 73 0.92 5.60 12.09
C LEU A 73 1.70 6.58 11.19
N GLN A 74 1.49 7.88 11.32
CA GLN A 74 2.22 8.88 10.52
C GLN A 74 3.72 8.90 10.82
N ALA A 75 4.13 8.55 12.04
CA ALA A 75 5.53 8.43 12.42
C ALA A 75 6.23 7.17 11.88
N GLN A 76 5.50 6.22 11.29
CA GLN A 76 6.12 5.04 10.67
C GLN A 76 6.89 5.43 9.40
N PHE A 77 7.95 4.69 9.10
CA PHE A 77 8.68 4.87 7.85
C PHE A 77 7.85 4.30 6.69
N TRP A 78 7.39 5.20 5.82
CA TRP A 78 6.72 4.84 4.58
C TRP A 78 7.70 4.92 3.42
N GLU A 79 7.68 3.95 2.50
CA GLU A 79 8.49 4.05 1.31
C GLU A 79 8.00 5.21 0.42
N ASN A 80 8.94 6.07 0.01
CA ASN A 80 8.67 7.15 -0.91
C ASN A 80 8.44 6.57 -2.32
N ASN A 81 7.23 6.71 -2.86
CA ASN A 81 6.95 6.38 -4.28
C ASN A 81 7.48 7.44 -5.27
N HIS A 82 8.42 8.28 -4.85
CA HIS A 82 8.97 9.31 -5.73
C HIS A 82 9.99 8.66 -6.67
N ASN A 83 9.51 8.25 -7.84
CA ASN A 83 10.35 8.08 -9.02
C ASN A 83 10.97 9.42 -9.44
#